data_AF-A0A1G9ZWE3-F1
#
_entry.id   AF-A0A1G9ZWE3-F1
#
_cell.length_a   1.000
_cell.length_b   1.000
_cell.length_c   1.000
_cell.angle_alpha   90.00
_cell.angle_beta   90.00
_cell.angle_gamma   90.00
#
_symmetry.space_group_name_H-M   'P 1'
#
loop_
_entity.id
_entity.type
_entity.pdbx_description
1 polymer ?
#
loop_
_entity_poly.entity_id
_entity_poly.type
_entity_poly.pdbx_seq_one_letter_code
_entity_poly.pdbx_strand_id
1 'polypeptide(L)'
;MQATFQALTDALVPESEQHGYGPHIGSADMGVHEYIIYGLNHYISIQQQLDRCIIPLAYPTAIMLDVAAIQLVNAQQAQPSSQSLFPKGRMFSYLSRKDRVRTLSVLENLNLDLYLLPSPYKNNSGLVKHVVDVLNRFSLFGYYSEWPAYGTTRLFPPDYRRLEFFPLCWQQVGYPGVSLGYRDFRGFLLKMRRSEG
;
A
#
# COMPACT_ATOMS: atom_id res chain seq x y z
N MET A 1 3.61 7.66 12.84
CA MET A 1 3.84 7.13 11.48
C MET A 1 2.84 6.03 11.14
N GLN A 2 2.84 4.88 11.82
CA GLN A 2 1.95 3.75 11.49
C GLN A 2 0.47 4.13 11.44
N ALA A 3 -0.03 4.85 12.45
CA ALA A 3 -1.41 5.36 12.50
C ALA A 3 -1.78 6.28 11.32
N THR A 4 -0.84 7.07 10.80
CA THR A 4 -1.05 7.89 9.60
C THR A 4 -1.27 7.01 8.37
N PHE A 5 -0.48 5.95 8.21
CA PHE A 5 -0.65 5.01 7.09
C PHE A 5 -1.89 4.12 7.25
N GLN A 6 -2.28 3.76 8.48
CA GLN A 6 -3.56 3.08 8.73
C GLN A 6 -4.74 3.97 8.33
N ALA A 7 -4.69 5.26 8.66
CA ALA A 7 -5.70 6.22 8.24
C ALA A 7 -5.71 6.43 6.71
N LEU A 8 -4.54 6.40 6.07
CA LEU A 8 -4.42 6.48 4.62
C LEU A 8 -5.06 5.27 3.94
N THR A 9 -4.74 4.05 4.40
CA THR A 9 -5.32 2.82 3.83
C THR A 9 -6.82 2.77 4.04
N ASP A 10 -7.29 3.17 5.22
CA ASP A 10 -8.72 3.29 5.49
C ASP A 10 -9.43 4.26 4.53
N ALA A 11 -8.77 5.34 4.11
CA ALA A 11 -9.33 6.26 3.12
C ALA A 11 -9.40 5.67 1.70
N LEU A 12 -8.33 4.99 1.27
CA LEU A 12 -8.14 4.59 -0.13
C LEU A 12 -8.69 3.20 -0.48
N VAL A 13 -8.71 2.29 0.49
CA VAL A 13 -9.15 0.91 0.28
C VAL A 13 -10.67 0.83 0.39
N PRO A 14 -11.37 0.10 -0.50
CA PRO A 14 -12.81 -0.09 -0.39
C PRO A 14 -13.24 -0.55 1.01
N GLU A 15 -14.39 -0.05 1.47
CA GLU A 15 -15.04 -0.68 2.63
C GLU A 15 -15.37 -2.11 2.21
N SER A 16 -14.91 -3.09 2.99
CA SER A 16 -15.21 -4.48 2.67
C SER A 16 -16.71 -4.69 2.73
N GLU A 17 -17.35 -4.75 1.56
CA GLU A 17 -18.76 -5.13 1.47
C GLU A 17 -18.92 -6.57 1.98
N GLN A 18 -19.89 -6.72 2.87
CA GLN A 18 -20.29 -7.96 3.53
C GLN A 18 -20.56 -9.08 2.51
N HIS A 19 -19.55 -9.90 2.22
CA HIS A 19 -19.74 -11.12 1.43
C HIS A 19 -19.23 -12.32 2.20
N GLY A 20 -20.13 -12.97 2.95
CA GLY A 20 -19.95 -14.33 3.46
C GLY A 20 -19.66 -14.46 4.96
N TYR A 21 -20.17 -15.55 5.54
CA TYR A 21 -20.03 -15.96 6.94
C TYR A 21 -18.56 -16.14 7.35
N GLY A 22 -17.91 -15.06 7.79
CA GLY A 22 -16.57 -15.07 8.35
C GLY A 22 -16.33 -13.85 9.23
N PRO A 23 -15.41 -13.91 10.20
CA PRO A 23 -15.12 -12.77 11.08
C PRO A 23 -14.65 -11.56 10.26
N HIS A 24 -15.10 -10.37 10.67
CA HIS A 24 -14.83 -9.10 10.03
C HIS A 24 -13.33 -8.81 9.96
N ILE A 25 -12.72 -8.92 8.78
CA ILE A 25 -11.36 -8.42 8.55
C ILE A 25 -11.50 -7.00 7.97
N GLY A 26 -11.39 -5.99 8.82
CA GLY A 26 -11.34 -4.60 8.38
C GLY A 26 -10.06 -4.30 7.59
N SER A 27 -10.02 -3.21 6.82
CA SER A 27 -8.83 -2.78 6.08
C SER A 27 -7.59 -2.58 6.97
N ALA A 28 -7.80 -2.15 8.22
CA ALA A 28 -6.76 -2.06 9.26
C ALA A 28 -6.15 -3.42 9.64
N ASP A 29 -6.88 -4.49 9.44
CA ASP A 29 -6.55 -5.86 9.83
C ASP A 29 -5.80 -6.62 8.71
N MET A 30 -5.86 -6.09 7.47
CA MET A 30 -5.18 -6.67 6.30
C MET A 30 -3.69 -6.29 6.19
N GLY A 31 -3.19 -5.40 7.06
CA GLY A 31 -1.77 -5.02 7.04
C GLY A 31 -1.33 -4.23 5.80
N VAL A 32 -2.25 -3.65 5.03
CA VAL A 32 -1.94 -2.88 3.80
C VAL A 32 -1.02 -1.69 4.12
N HIS A 33 -1.16 -1.07 5.30
CA HIS A 33 -0.29 0.04 5.71
C HIS A 33 1.17 -0.40 5.82
N GLU A 34 1.42 -1.67 6.16
CA GLU A 34 2.77 -2.25 6.23
C GLU A 34 3.37 -2.41 4.84
N TYR A 35 2.56 -2.75 3.83
CA TYR A 35 3.00 -2.80 2.44
C TYR A 35 3.46 -1.41 1.96
N ILE A 36 2.69 -0.37 2.27
CA ILE A 36 3.03 1.01 1.88
C ILE A 36 4.32 1.45 2.58
N ILE A 37 4.43 1.22 3.89
CA ILE A 37 5.63 1.57 4.67
C ILE A 37 6.85 0.83 4.11
N TYR A 38 6.73 -0.47 3.89
CA TYR A 38 7.79 -1.30 3.34
C TYR A 38 8.19 -0.80 1.95
N GLY A 39 7.22 -0.58 1.06
CA GLY A 39 7.42 -0.05 -0.28
C GLY A 39 8.18 1.27 -0.23
N LEU A 40 7.66 2.29 0.45
CA LEU A 40 8.31 3.61 0.58
C LEU A 40 9.72 3.54 1.17
N ASN A 41 9.98 2.61 2.09
CA ASN A 41 11.30 2.45 2.68
C ASN A 41 12.31 1.77 1.77
N HIS A 42 11.88 1.14 0.67
CA HIS A 42 12.76 0.45 -0.28
C HIS A 42 12.57 0.96 -1.73
N TYR A 43 11.77 2.01 -1.92
CA TYR A 43 11.33 2.48 -3.23
C TYR A 43 12.41 3.24 -3.99
N ILE A 44 13.12 4.14 -3.30
CA ILE A 44 14.18 4.96 -3.90
C ILE A 44 15.53 4.49 -3.35
N SER A 45 16.44 4.19 -4.27
CA SER A 45 17.85 3.97 -3.97
C SER A 45 18.71 4.87 -4.84
N ILE A 46 19.70 5.52 -4.23
CA ILE A 46 20.71 6.30 -4.96
C ILE A 46 22.00 5.49 -5.02
N GLN A 47 22.56 5.35 -6.23
CA GLN A 47 23.91 4.85 -6.40
C GLN A 47 24.90 5.99 -6.14
N GLN A 48 25.73 5.86 -5.10
CA GLN A 48 26.83 6.76 -4.80
C GLN A 48 28.14 6.00 -5.00
N GLN A 49 28.78 6.23 -6.16
CA GLN A 49 30.00 5.51 -6.57
C GLN A 49 29.79 3.98 -6.56
N LEU A 50 30.40 3.27 -5.60
CA LEU A 50 30.32 1.82 -5.42
C LEU A 50 29.16 1.40 -4.49
N ASP A 51 28.58 2.32 -3.73
CA ASP A 51 27.58 2.01 -2.71
C ASP A 51 26.16 2.39 -3.14
N ARG A 52 25.20 1.52 -2.83
CA ARG A 52 23.77 1.76 -3.03
C ARG A 52 23.13 2.15 -1.71
N CYS A 53 22.65 3.38 -1.60
CA CYS A 53 21.98 3.88 -0.40
C CYS A 53 20.46 3.94 -0.63
N ILE A 54 19.70 3.29 0.26
CA ILE A 54 18.24 3.34 0.24
C ILE A 54 17.78 4.57 1.04
N ILE A 55 16.89 5.37 0.46
CA ILE A 55 16.32 6.54 1.14
C ILE A 55 14.93 6.16 1.69
N PRO A 56 14.79 6.03 3.01
CA PRO A 56 13.51 5.65 3.60
C PRO A 56 12.51 6.82 3.53
N LEU A 57 11.45 6.66 2.73
CA LEU A 57 10.45 7.73 2.54
C LEU A 57 9.25 7.64 3.47
N ALA A 58 9.02 6.52 4.19
CA ALA A 58 7.78 6.35 4.95
C ALA A 58 7.59 7.42 6.03
N TYR A 59 8.65 7.73 6.79
CA TYR A 59 8.60 8.75 7.84
C TYR A 59 8.33 10.17 7.31
N PRO A 60 9.14 10.70 6.35
CA PRO A 60 8.87 12.04 5.82
C PRO A 60 7.54 12.11 5.05
N THR A 61 7.07 11.00 4.45
CA THR A 61 5.74 10.94 3.81
C THR A 61 4.63 11.11 4.85
N ALA A 62 4.73 10.45 6.01
CA ALA A 62 3.74 10.63 7.07
C ALA A 62 3.69 12.09 7.56
N ILE A 63 4.85 12.75 7.71
CA ILE A 63 4.91 14.17 8.05
C ILE A 63 4.32 15.05 6.93
N MET A 64 4.59 14.74 5.65
CA MET A 64 4.03 15.46 4.51
C MET A 64 2.49 15.43 4.53
N LEU A 65 1.90 14.26 4.79
CA LEU A 65 0.44 14.10 4.94
C LEU A 65 -0.10 14.93 6.11
N ASP A 66 0.60 14.92 7.24
CA ASP A 66 0.20 15.71 8.42
C ASP A 66 0.28 17.22 8.18
N VAL A 67 1.34 17.70 7.52
CA VAL A 67 1.49 19.12 7.15
C VAL A 67 0.39 19.55 6.19
N ALA A 68 0.11 18.75 5.16
CA ALA A 68 -0.96 19.05 4.21
C ALA A 68 -2.33 19.06 4.89
N ALA A 69 -2.58 18.12 5.82
CA ALA A 69 -3.80 18.09 6.62
C ALA A 69 -3.94 19.34 7.51
N ILE A 70 -2.86 19.80 8.15
CA ILE A 70 -2.84 21.03 8.95
C ILE A 70 -3.20 22.24 8.08
N GLN A 71 -2.61 22.38 6.89
CA GLN A 71 -2.93 23.49 5.98
C GLN A 71 -4.41 23.47 5.56
N LEU A 72 -4.95 22.28 5.31
CA LEU A 72 -6.35 22.09 4.92
C LEU A 72 -7.33 22.47 6.05
N VAL A 73 -7.00 22.11 7.30
CA VAL A 73 -7.77 22.52 8.49
C VAL A 73 -7.66 24.03 8.73
N ASN A 74 -6.46 24.60 8.62
CA ASN A 74 -6.25 26.05 8.79
C ASN A 74 -6.99 26.87 7.73
N ALA A 75 -7.14 26.34 6.51
CA ALA A 75 -7.95 26.92 5.45
C ALA A 75 -9.46 26.71 5.64
N GLN A 76 -9.89 26.09 6.75
CA GLN A 76 -11.29 25.74 7.05
C GLN A 76 -11.93 24.79 6.00
N GLN A 77 -11.11 24.02 5.28
CA GLN A 77 -11.55 23.10 4.24
C GLN A 77 -11.79 21.67 4.76
N ALA A 78 -11.43 21.39 6.01
CA ALA A 78 -11.77 20.19 6.76
C ALA A 78 -11.87 20.50 8.25
N GLN A 79 -12.52 19.60 8.97
CA GLN A 79 -12.65 19.66 10.42
C GLN A 79 -12.06 18.39 11.03
N PRO A 80 -11.08 18.50 11.94
CA PRO A 80 -10.56 17.33 12.63
C PRO A 80 -11.63 16.80 13.60
N SER A 81 -11.79 15.47 13.63
CA SER A 81 -12.64 14.81 14.61
C SER A 81 -12.03 14.92 16.00
N SER A 82 -12.87 15.04 17.03
CA SER A 82 -12.42 15.00 18.44
C SER A 82 -11.89 13.62 18.84
N GLN A 83 -12.32 12.58 18.14
CA GLN A 83 -11.89 11.20 18.31
C GLN A 83 -11.37 10.65 16.98
N SER A 84 -10.22 9.99 17.01
CA SER A 84 -9.64 9.32 15.85
C SER A 84 -9.69 7.81 16.07
N LEU A 85 -10.06 7.07 15.01
CA LEU A 85 -9.89 5.61 14.93
C LEU A 85 -8.42 5.19 15.03
N PHE A 86 -7.50 6.14 14.82
CA PHE A 86 -6.05 5.94 14.81
C PHE A 86 -5.38 6.93 15.80
N PRO A 87 -5.59 6.78 17.11
CA PRO A 87 -5.26 7.79 18.13
C PRO A 87 -3.75 8.05 18.31
N LYS A 88 -2.89 7.17 17.80
CA LYS A 88 -1.42 7.36 17.81
C LYS A 88 -0.90 8.19 16.62
N GLY A 89 -1.80 8.68 15.77
CA GLY A 89 -1.46 9.50 14.61
C GLY A 89 -1.39 10.99 14.94
N ARG A 90 -1.26 11.82 13.89
CA ARG A 90 -1.29 13.29 14.00
C ARG A 90 -2.41 13.81 13.08
N MET A 91 -2.41 15.09 12.72
CA MET A 91 -3.55 15.75 12.08
C MET A 91 -4.23 14.94 10.97
N PHE A 92 -3.48 14.31 10.07
CA PHE A 92 -4.06 13.51 8.98
C PHE A 92 -4.95 12.35 9.48
N SER A 93 -4.58 11.70 10.59
CA SER A 93 -5.34 10.58 11.13
C SER A 93 -6.63 11.00 11.84
N TYR A 94 -6.75 12.28 12.20
CA TYR A 94 -7.94 12.85 12.84
C TYR A 94 -8.95 13.39 11.83
N LEU A 95 -8.59 13.48 10.55
CA LEU A 95 -9.51 13.88 9.49
C LEU A 95 -10.60 12.83 9.23
N SER A 96 -11.71 13.23 8.62
CA SER A 96 -12.69 12.29 8.07
C SER A 96 -12.08 11.50 6.91
N ARG A 97 -12.67 10.35 6.55
CA ARG A 97 -12.26 9.56 5.37
C ARG A 97 -12.20 10.41 4.10
N LYS A 98 -13.22 11.23 3.89
CA LYS A 98 -13.33 12.15 2.75
C LYS A 98 -12.24 13.22 2.77
N ASP A 99 -11.96 13.79 3.94
CA ASP A 99 -10.95 14.84 4.08
C ASP A 99 -9.52 14.30 3.93
N ARG A 100 -9.26 13.04 4.29
CA ARG A 100 -8.00 12.36 3.97
C ARG A 100 -7.76 12.25 2.47
N VAL A 101 -8.79 11.85 1.70
CA VAL A 101 -8.72 11.86 0.23
C VAL A 101 -8.53 13.28 -0.30
N ARG A 102 -9.20 14.27 0.30
CA ARG A 102 -9.01 15.68 -0.06
C ARG A 102 -7.57 16.16 0.20
N THR A 103 -6.94 15.73 1.29
CA THR A 103 -5.52 16.02 1.56
C THR A 103 -4.61 15.49 0.46
N LEU A 104 -4.87 14.27 -0.04
CA LEU A 104 -4.12 13.71 -1.18
C LEU A 104 -4.33 14.55 -2.45
N SER A 105 -5.57 14.95 -2.72
CA SER A 105 -5.89 15.81 -3.87
C SER A 105 -5.20 17.18 -3.78
N VAL A 106 -5.10 17.78 -2.59
CA VAL A 106 -4.35 19.03 -2.37
C VAL A 106 -2.87 18.86 -2.65
N LEU A 107 -2.27 17.75 -2.21
CA LEU A 107 -0.87 17.42 -2.51
C LEU A 107 -0.63 17.15 -4.00
N GLU A 108 -1.52 16.40 -4.65
CA GLU A 108 -1.44 16.07 -6.07
C GLU A 108 -1.55 17.32 -6.96
N ASN A 109 -2.47 18.21 -6.63
CA ASN A 109 -2.66 19.48 -7.35
C ASN A 109 -1.66 20.56 -6.93
N LEU A 110 -0.80 20.30 -5.93
CA LEU A 110 0.13 21.28 -5.34
C LEU A 110 -0.57 22.54 -4.81
N ASN A 111 -1.80 22.41 -4.32
CA ASN A 111 -2.61 23.49 -3.78
C ASN A 111 -2.26 23.80 -2.31
N LEU A 112 -0.97 23.90 -2.00
CA LEU A 112 -0.44 24.13 -0.66
C LEU A 112 0.96 24.76 -0.73
N ASP A 113 1.44 25.31 0.38
CA ASP A 113 2.79 25.85 0.44
C ASP A 113 3.85 24.75 0.55
N LEU A 114 4.57 24.50 -0.54
CA LEU A 114 5.63 23.48 -0.63
C LEU A 114 6.82 23.77 0.28
N TYR A 115 7.00 25.02 0.72
CA TYR A 115 8.08 25.38 1.64
C TYR A 115 7.86 24.80 3.04
N LEU A 116 6.59 24.55 3.42
CA LEU A 116 6.22 23.98 4.71
C LEU A 116 6.38 22.45 4.76
N LEU A 117 6.54 21.80 3.61
CA LEU A 117 6.73 20.35 3.55
C LEU A 117 8.09 19.93 4.15
N PRO A 118 8.20 18.72 4.71
CA PRO A 118 9.47 18.20 5.23
C PRO A 118 10.44 17.86 4.10
N SER A 119 11.74 17.80 4.39
CA SER A 119 12.69 17.13 3.48
C SER A 119 12.30 15.66 3.32
N PRO A 120 12.38 15.05 2.11
CA PRO A 120 12.88 15.60 0.84
C PRO A 120 11.81 16.30 -0.05
N TYR A 121 10.60 16.50 0.46
CA TYR A 121 9.46 17.07 -0.28
C TYR A 121 9.47 18.60 -0.35
N LYS A 122 10.19 19.27 0.56
CA LYS A 122 10.30 20.73 0.59
C LYS A 122 10.69 21.28 -0.78
N ASN A 123 9.83 22.13 -1.34
CA ASN A 123 10.01 22.74 -2.67
C ASN A 123 10.25 21.74 -3.82
N ASN A 124 9.88 20.46 -3.64
CA ASN A 124 10.08 19.43 -4.64
C ASN A 124 8.72 18.90 -5.14
N SER A 125 8.08 19.69 -6.00
CA SER A 125 6.76 19.39 -6.57
C SER A 125 6.71 18.06 -7.31
N GLY A 126 7.79 17.72 -8.04
CA GLY A 126 7.91 16.47 -8.77
C GLY A 126 7.88 15.26 -7.83
N LEU A 127 8.67 15.30 -6.75
CA LEU A 127 8.69 14.22 -5.76
C LEU A 127 7.37 14.11 -4.98
N VAL A 128 6.73 15.24 -4.64
CA VAL A 128 5.41 15.25 -3.99
C VAL A 128 4.38 14.54 -4.85
N LYS A 129 4.22 14.96 -6.11
CA LYS A 129 3.27 14.33 -7.05
C LYS A 129 3.57 12.85 -7.22
N HIS A 130 4.84 12.50 -7.41
CA HIS A 130 5.25 11.12 -7.58
C HIS A 130 4.91 10.25 -6.38
N VAL A 131 5.20 10.72 -5.15
CA VAL A 131 4.91 9.94 -3.95
C VAL A 131 3.40 9.85 -3.70
N VAL A 132 2.62 10.90 -3.99
CA VAL A 132 1.16 10.83 -3.87
C VAL A 132 0.56 9.79 -4.84
N ASP A 133 1.04 9.73 -6.09
CA ASP A 133 0.68 8.66 -7.03
C ASP A 133 1.04 7.28 -6.48
N VAL A 134 2.27 7.14 -5.95
CA VAL A 134 2.75 5.90 -5.34
C VAL A 134 1.87 5.49 -4.14
N LEU A 135 1.41 6.42 -3.31
CA LEU A 135 0.51 6.11 -2.19
C LEU A 135 -0.81 5.49 -2.66
N ASN A 136 -1.42 6.03 -3.73
CA ASN A 136 -2.62 5.45 -4.33
C ASN A 136 -2.35 4.05 -4.87
N ARG A 137 -1.30 3.89 -5.67
CA ARG A 137 -0.96 2.61 -6.31
C ARG A 137 -0.58 1.53 -5.30
N PHE A 138 0.23 1.87 -4.29
CA PHE A 138 0.63 0.91 -3.26
C PHE A 138 -0.52 0.52 -2.35
N SER A 139 -1.47 1.41 -2.07
CA SER A 139 -2.67 1.05 -1.32
C SER A 139 -3.48 -0.01 -2.06
N LEU A 140 -3.70 0.17 -3.36
CA LEU A 140 -4.43 -0.79 -4.18
C LEU A 140 -3.65 -2.10 -4.38
N PHE A 141 -2.34 -2.04 -4.62
CA PHE A 141 -1.51 -3.24 -4.74
C PHE A 141 -1.46 -4.02 -3.43
N GLY A 142 -1.29 -3.37 -2.29
CA GLY A 142 -1.31 -4.04 -0.99
C GLY A 142 -2.66 -4.67 -0.68
N TYR A 143 -3.77 -4.07 -1.14
CA TYR A 143 -5.12 -4.60 -0.90
C TYR A 143 -5.51 -5.75 -1.85
N TYR A 144 -5.26 -5.60 -3.16
CA TYR A 144 -5.69 -6.57 -4.17
C TYR A 144 -4.67 -7.70 -4.43
N SER A 145 -3.48 -7.64 -3.82
CA SER A 145 -2.50 -8.73 -3.88
C SER A 145 -2.70 -9.74 -2.75
N GLU A 146 -1.88 -10.79 -2.79
CA GLU A 146 -1.76 -11.80 -1.75
C GLU A 146 -1.10 -11.29 -0.46
N TRP A 147 -0.78 -9.99 -0.37
CA TRP A 147 -0.06 -9.40 0.78
C TRP A 147 -0.64 -9.79 2.15
N PRO A 148 -1.95 -9.69 2.41
CA PRO A 148 -2.51 -10.05 3.71
C PRO A 148 -2.35 -11.56 4.01
N ALA A 149 -2.43 -12.38 2.97
CA ALA A 149 -2.40 -13.84 3.05
C ALA A 149 -1.01 -14.42 3.31
N TYR A 150 0.06 -13.66 3.09
CA TYR A 150 1.41 -14.05 3.52
C TYR A 150 1.56 -14.08 5.05
N GLY A 151 0.60 -13.50 5.80
CA GLY A 151 0.57 -13.63 7.25
C GLY A 151 1.88 -13.16 7.89
N THR A 152 2.51 -14.00 8.71
CA THR A 152 3.76 -13.67 9.41
C THR A 152 4.96 -13.54 8.47
N THR A 153 4.93 -14.18 7.29
CA THR A 153 6.04 -14.13 6.32
C THR A 153 6.02 -12.91 5.39
N ARG A 154 5.00 -12.04 5.44
CA ARG A 154 4.80 -10.93 4.47
C ARG A 154 6.00 -9.99 4.31
N LEU A 155 6.78 -9.78 5.38
CA LEU A 155 7.97 -8.92 5.39
C LEU A 155 9.27 -9.64 5.04
N PHE A 156 9.25 -10.96 4.82
CA PHE A 156 10.45 -11.71 4.44
C PHE A 156 10.85 -11.42 2.98
N PRO A 157 12.09 -11.75 2.56
CA PRO A 157 12.47 -11.71 1.15
C PRO A 157 11.54 -12.59 0.30
N PRO A 158 11.35 -12.29 -1.00
CA PRO A 158 10.40 -13.00 -1.86
C PRO A 158 10.49 -14.53 -1.79
N ASP A 159 11.71 -15.09 -1.75
CA ASP A 159 11.96 -16.54 -1.71
C ASP A 159 11.48 -17.22 -0.42
N TYR A 160 11.24 -16.44 0.64
CA TYR A 160 10.80 -16.92 1.94
C TYR A 160 9.34 -16.59 2.27
N ARG A 161 8.63 -15.87 1.38
CA ARG A 161 7.20 -15.59 1.54
C ARG A 161 6.38 -16.84 1.22
N ARG A 162 5.41 -17.15 2.07
CA ARG A 162 4.51 -18.29 1.89
C ARG A 162 3.08 -17.87 2.20
N LEU A 163 2.12 -18.34 1.40
CA LEU A 163 0.71 -18.16 1.71
C LEU A 163 0.40 -18.96 2.98
N GLU A 164 0.08 -18.26 4.06
CA GLU A 164 -0.35 -18.86 5.33
C GLU A 164 -1.87 -19.03 5.37
N PHE A 165 -2.58 -18.21 4.60
CA PHE A 165 -4.03 -18.21 4.48
C PHE A 165 -4.45 -18.16 3.02
N PHE A 166 -5.71 -18.49 2.75
CA PHE A 166 -6.27 -18.34 1.42
C PHE A 166 -6.58 -16.84 1.16
N PRO A 167 -6.02 -16.22 0.11
CA PRO A 167 -6.21 -14.78 -0.13
C PRO A 167 -7.68 -14.38 -0.29
N LEU A 168 -8.09 -13.31 0.39
CA LEU A 168 -9.46 -12.80 0.31
C LEU A 168 -9.85 -12.45 -1.12
N CYS A 169 -8.95 -11.80 -1.87
CA CYS A 169 -9.21 -11.46 -3.27
C CYS A 169 -9.45 -12.70 -4.13
N TRP A 170 -8.79 -13.82 -3.84
CA TRP A 170 -9.04 -15.09 -4.54
C TRP A 170 -10.44 -15.63 -4.22
N GLN A 171 -10.88 -15.54 -2.96
CA GLN A 171 -12.25 -15.95 -2.57
C GLN A 171 -13.30 -15.08 -3.26
N GLN A 172 -13.10 -13.76 -3.26
CA GLN A 172 -14.03 -12.80 -3.86
C GLN A 172 -14.27 -13.05 -5.35
N VAL A 173 -13.23 -13.47 -6.08
CA VAL A 173 -13.34 -13.75 -7.52
C VAL A 173 -13.56 -15.23 -7.84
N GLY A 174 -13.71 -16.09 -6.84
CA GLY A 174 -13.87 -17.54 -7.04
C GLY A 174 -12.64 -18.24 -7.63
N TYR A 175 -11.45 -17.66 -7.50
CA TYR A 175 -10.21 -18.27 -7.97
C TYR A 175 -9.84 -19.46 -7.06
N PRO A 176 -9.68 -20.69 -7.59
CA PRO A 176 -9.47 -21.89 -6.78
C PRO A 176 -8.05 -22.01 -6.20
N GLY A 177 -7.17 -21.03 -6.45
CA GLY A 177 -5.77 -21.07 -6.10
C GLY A 177 -4.87 -21.55 -7.23
N VAL A 178 -3.57 -21.61 -6.96
CA VAL A 178 -2.56 -21.95 -7.98
C VAL A 178 -2.76 -23.40 -8.45
N SER A 179 -3.14 -23.57 -9.71
CA SER A 179 -3.20 -24.88 -10.34
C SER A 179 -1.79 -25.39 -10.66
N LEU A 180 -1.54 -26.69 -10.42
CA LEU A 180 -0.29 -27.35 -10.81
C LEU A 180 -0.28 -27.65 -12.32
N GLY A 181 -0.40 -26.61 -13.15
CA GLY A 181 -0.46 -26.73 -14.62
C GLY A 181 0.77 -27.41 -15.25
N TYR A 182 1.89 -27.51 -14.53
CA TYR A 182 3.06 -28.27 -14.98
C TYR A 182 2.76 -29.78 -15.14
N ARG A 183 1.71 -30.32 -14.50
CA ARG A 183 1.31 -31.73 -14.68
C ARG A 183 0.62 -31.98 -16.01
N ASP A 184 -0.11 -31.00 -16.56
CA ASP A 184 -0.84 -31.13 -17.83
C ASP A 184 0.06 -30.96 -19.06
N PHE A 185 1.22 -30.29 -18.91
CA PHE A 185 2.18 -30.06 -19.99
C PHE A 185 3.39 -31.01 -20.01
N ARG A 186 3.38 -32.12 -19.24
CA ARG A 186 4.45 -33.15 -19.26
C ARG A 186 4.41 -34.10 -20.47
N GLY A 187 4.12 -33.54 -21.65
CA GLY A 187 4.47 -34.12 -22.94
C GLY A 187 3.47 -35.13 -23.49
N PHE A 188 3.13 -34.95 -24.77
CA PHE A 188 2.58 -36.03 -25.58
C PHE A 188 3.54 -37.22 -25.55
N LEU A 189 3.03 -38.44 -25.33
CA LEU A 189 3.79 -39.67 -25.54
C LEU A 189 4.22 -39.74 -27.01
N LEU A 190 5.48 -39.43 -27.31
CA LEU A 190 6.07 -39.66 -28.63
C LEU A 190 6.22 -41.17 -28.83
N LYS A 191 5.29 -41.78 -29.58
CA LYS A 191 5.42 -43.16 -30.06
C LYS A 191 6.42 -43.18 -31.23
N MET A 192 7.70 -43.41 -30.94
CA MET A 192 8.65 -43.72 -32.01
C MET A 192 8.36 -45.13 -32.54
N ARG A 193 7.99 -45.22 -33.82
CA ARG A 193 7.84 -46.51 -34.52
C ARG A 193 9.25 -47.07 -34.73
N ARG A 194 9.58 -48.21 -34.12
CA ARG A 194 10.77 -48.96 -34.52
C ARG A 194 10.57 -49.43 -35.96
N SER A 195 11.35 -48.88 -36.89
CA SER A 195 11.61 -49.53 -38.16
C SER A 195 12.54 -50.69 -37.86
N GLU A 196 11.97 -51.88 -37.70
CA GLU A 196 12.74 -53.13 -37.80
C GLU A 196 13.22 -53.23 -39.24
N GLY A 197 14.55 -53.29 -39.40
CA GLY A 197 15.21 -53.53 -40.68
C GLY A 197 15.25 -55.01 -41.03
#